data_AF-A0A7Y3B9R7-F1
#
_entry.id   AF-A0A7Y3B9R7-F1
#
_cell.length_a   1.000
_cell.length_b   1.000
_cell.length_c   1.000
_cell.angle_alpha   90.00
_cell.angle_beta   90.00
_cell.angle_gamma   90.00
#
_symmetry.space_group_name_H-M   'P 1'
#
loop_
_entity.id
_entity.type
_entity.pdbx_description
1 polymer ?
#
loop_
_entity_poly.entity_id
_entity_poly.type
_entity_poly.pdbx_seq_one_letter_code
_entity_poly.pdbx_strand_id
1 'polypeptide(L)'
;NFWGTYCPPCIEEFPDLKQIETNYSDKVSVIALTDENKEKIIKFIQKVKSPDIVGTYSSNDWIDLENFRPLTIIIDEEGIIREYFFGKKDYDFFKSLVEKYY
;
A
#
# COMPACT_ATOMS: atom_id res chain seq x y z
N ASN A 1 1.98 -1.87 1.17
CA ASN A 1 1.90 -1.19 -0.14
C ASN A 1 3.02 -0.15 -0.20
N PHE A 2 3.91 -0.26 -1.18
CA PHE A 2 5.00 0.68 -1.41
C PHE A 2 4.58 1.68 -2.48
N TRP A 3 4.73 2.98 -2.20
CA TRP A 3 4.16 4.06 -3.00
C TRP A 3 5.05 5.31 -3.03
N GLY A 4 4.69 6.29 -3.85
CA GLY A 4 5.34 7.61 -3.87
C GLY A 4 4.40 8.71 -4.36
N THR A 5 4.61 9.94 -3.90
CA THR A 5 3.83 11.13 -4.29
C THR A 5 3.98 11.48 -5.77
N TYR A 6 5.10 11.05 -6.37
CA TYR A 6 5.40 11.20 -7.80
C TYR A 6 4.87 10.04 -8.65
N CYS A 7 4.18 9.06 -8.05
CA CYS A 7 3.64 7.88 -8.73
C CYS A 7 2.10 8.02 -8.85
N PRO A 8 1.57 8.55 -9.97
CA PRO A 8 0.13 8.65 -10.19
C PRO A 8 -0.65 7.35 -9.95
N PRO A 9 -0.23 6.17 -10.49
CA PRO A 9 -1.00 4.94 -10.28
C PRO A 9 -1.05 4.53 -8.79
N CYS A 10 -0.03 4.88 -8.00
CA CYS A 10 -0.06 4.66 -6.56
C CYS A 10 -1.16 5.48 -5.87
N ILE A 11 -1.29 6.76 -6.23
CA ILE A 11 -2.28 7.67 -5.63
C ILE A 11 -3.70 7.30 -6.06
N GLU A 12 -3.87 6.83 -7.30
CA GLU A 12 -5.16 6.33 -7.78
C GLU A 12 -5.63 5.05 -7.10
N GLU A 13 -4.71 4.24 -6.55
CA GLU A 13 -5.01 2.99 -5.83
C GLU A 13 -5.48 3.24 -4.38
N PHE A 14 -5.14 4.40 -3.81
CA PHE A 14 -5.41 4.72 -2.41
C PHE A 14 -6.88 4.62 -1.99
N PRO A 15 -7.86 5.13 -2.76
CA PRO A 15 -9.27 5.00 -2.39
C PRO A 15 -9.73 3.54 -2.28
N ASP A 16 -9.24 2.67 -3.17
CA ASP A 16 -9.57 1.24 -3.17
C ASP A 16 -8.95 0.53 -1.96
N LEU A 17 -7.67 0.80 -1.67
CA LEU A 17 -6.99 0.30 -0.47
C LEU A 17 -7.68 0.77 0.82
N LYS A 18 -8.07 2.05 0.87
CA LYS A 18 -8.78 2.61 2.03
C LYS A 18 -10.16 1.95 2.21
N GLN A 19 -10.83 1.63 1.11
CA GLN A 19 -12.10 0.92 1.15
C GLN A 19 -11.94 -0.52 1.64
N ILE A 20 -10.89 -1.22 1.21
CA ILE A 20 -10.55 -2.56 1.73
C ILE A 20 -10.27 -2.51 3.23
N GLU A 21 -9.41 -1.59 3.67
CA GLU A 21 -9.11 -1.36 5.09
C GLU A 21 -10.37 -1.12 5.91
N THR A 22 -11.33 -0.34 5.37
CA THR A 22 -12.58 -0.02 6.07
C THR A 22 -13.52 -1.24 6.13
N ASN A 23 -13.72 -1.93 5.01
CA ASN A 23 -14.68 -3.03 4.88
C ASN A 23 -14.21 -4.32 5.55
N TYR A 24 -12.90 -4.51 5.69
CA TYR A 24 -12.28 -5.70 6.26
C TYR A 24 -11.40 -5.35 7.47
N SER A 25 -11.75 -4.30 8.21
CA SER A 25 -10.95 -3.80 9.37
C SER A 25 -10.78 -4.82 10.49
N ASP A 26 -11.64 -5.84 10.56
CA ASP A 26 -11.56 -6.98 11.47
C ASP A 26 -10.57 -8.07 11.00
N LYS A 27 -10.15 -8.04 9.74
CA LYS A 27 -9.29 -9.05 9.11
C LYS A 27 -7.95 -8.52 8.61
N VAL A 28 -7.94 -7.30 8.07
CA VAL A 28 -6.82 -6.76 7.30
C VAL A 28 -6.51 -5.33 7.74
N SER A 29 -5.22 -5.03 7.84
CA SER A 29 -4.69 -3.68 7.97
C SER A 29 -3.85 -3.32 6.76
N VAL A 30 -3.96 -2.10 6.26
CA VAL A 30 -3.17 -1.62 5.12
C VAL A 30 -2.06 -0.71 5.63
N ILE A 31 -0.80 -1.09 5.37
CA ILE A 31 0.38 -0.27 5.67
C ILE A 31 0.94 0.30 4.37
N ALA A 32 0.90 1.63 4.21
CA ALA A 32 1.43 2.35 3.07
C ALA A 32 2.82 2.93 3.38
N LEU A 33 3.86 2.45 2.69
CA LEU A 33 5.26 2.79 2.93
C LEU A 33 5.87 3.57 1.77
N THR A 34 6.61 4.65 2.09
CA THR A 34 7.35 5.47 1.12
C THR A 34 8.74 5.80 1.66
N ASP A 35 9.71 6.04 0.80
CA ASP A 35 11.05 6.50 1.16
C ASP A 35 11.18 8.04 1.19
N GLU A 36 10.07 8.74 0.93
CA GLU A 36 10.04 10.18 0.93
C GLU A 36 10.03 10.78 2.34
N ASN A 37 10.52 12.01 2.45
CA ASN A 37 10.62 12.71 3.72
C ASN A 37 9.27 12.83 4.44
N LYS A 38 9.25 12.50 5.74
CA LYS A 38 8.06 12.50 6.60
C LYS A 38 7.25 13.80 6.55
N GLU A 39 7.89 14.97 6.56
CA GLU A 39 7.18 16.25 6.54
C GLU A 39 6.44 16.48 5.22
N LYS A 40 7.04 16.07 4.10
CA LYS A 40 6.41 16.11 2.78
C LYS A 40 5.18 15.20 2.77
N ILE A 41 5.30 13.99 3.32
CA ILE A 41 4.24 13.00 3.35
C ILE A 41 3.07 13.44 4.21
N ILE A 42 3.31 13.95 5.43
CA ILE A 42 2.25 14.47 6.31
C ILE A 42 1.40 15.52 5.59
N LYS A 43 2.04 16.47 4.89
CA LYS A 43 1.33 17.52 4.12
C LYS A 43 0.57 16.96 2.92
N PHE A 44 1.08 15.89 2.32
CA PHE A 44 0.47 15.26 1.14
C PHE A 44 -0.78 14.46 1.51
N ILE A 45 -0.69 13.58 2.53
CA ILE A 45 -1.78 12.70 2.92
C ILE A 45 -3.01 13.45 3.44
N GLN A 46 -2.84 14.68 3.95
CA GLN A 46 -3.96 15.56 4.31
C GLN A 46 -4.87 15.94 3.12
N LYS A 47 -4.41 15.72 1.88
CA LYS A 47 -5.10 16.13 0.65
C LYS A 47 -5.65 14.94 -0.16
N VAL A 48 -5.38 13.71 0.27
CA VAL A 48 -5.77 12.49 -0.45
C VAL A 48 -6.41 11.48 0.49
N LYS A 49 -7.24 10.59 -0.05
CA LYS A 49 -7.87 9.51 0.73
C LYS A 49 -6.92 8.32 0.83
N SER A 50 -5.86 8.42 1.65
CA SER A 50 -4.88 7.35 1.88
C SER A 50 -5.39 6.29 2.87
N PRO A 51 -4.73 5.12 2.95
CA PRO A 51 -4.82 4.23 4.11
C PRO A 51 -4.47 4.95 5.43
N ASP A 52 -4.91 4.40 6.56
CA ASP A 52 -4.71 5.02 7.88
C ASP A 52 -3.26 4.95 8.35
N ILE A 53 -2.57 3.85 8.07
CA ILE A 53 -1.19 3.65 8.47
C ILE A 53 -0.27 4.01 7.31
N VAL A 54 0.35 5.17 7.42
CA VAL A 54 1.38 5.64 6.48
C VAL A 54 2.72 5.75 7.19
N GLY A 55 3.71 5.02 6.70
CA GLY A 55 5.07 4.97 7.25
C GLY A 55 6.13 5.39 6.25
N THR A 56 7.32 5.68 6.77
CA THR A 56 8.51 5.98 5.97
C THR A 56 9.60 4.93 6.19
N TYR A 57 10.37 4.60 5.15
CA TYR A 57 11.55 3.75 5.26
C TYR A 57 12.77 4.42 4.60
N SER A 58 13.97 3.91 4.87
CA SER A 58 15.17 4.33 4.14
C SER A 58 15.34 3.40 2.95
N SER A 59 15.41 3.98 1.75
CA SER A 59 15.74 3.20 0.56
C SER A 59 17.16 2.64 0.65
N ASN A 60 17.37 1.53 -0.02
CA ASN A 60 18.62 0.79 -0.05
C ASN A 60 18.63 -0.07 -1.33
N ASP A 61 19.83 -0.35 -1.84
CA ASP A 61 20.03 -0.84 -3.22
C ASP A 61 19.61 -2.30 -3.49
N TRP A 62 19.05 -3.00 -2.50
CA TRP A 62 18.70 -4.42 -2.63
C TRP A 62 17.38 -4.67 -3.38
N ILE A 63 16.48 -3.69 -3.43
CA ILE A 63 15.27 -3.71 -4.27
C ILE A 63 15.10 -2.34 -4.91
N ASP A 64 15.00 -2.33 -6.24
CA ASP A 64 14.74 -1.12 -7.04
C ASP A 64 13.27 -0.66 -6.91
N LEU A 65 12.85 -0.32 -5.70
CA LEU A 65 11.51 0.19 -5.44
C LEU A 65 11.28 1.54 -6.10
N GLU A 66 12.30 2.25 -6.56
CA GLU A 66 12.11 3.52 -7.26
C GLU A 66 11.42 3.32 -8.61
N ASN A 67 11.80 2.26 -9.34
CA ASN A 67 11.22 1.92 -10.64
C ASN A 67 9.97 1.02 -10.58
N PHE A 68 9.74 0.33 -9.46
CA PHE A 68 8.71 -0.71 -9.37
C PHE A 68 7.53 -0.39 -8.43
N ARG A 69 7.14 0.89 -8.31
CA ARG A 69 5.94 1.30 -7.55
C ARG A 69 4.69 1.48 -8.45
N PRO A 70 3.48 1.14 -7.96
CA PRO A 70 3.20 0.56 -6.65
C PRO A 70 3.59 -0.93 -6.58
N LEU A 71 4.06 -1.36 -5.40
CA LEU A 71 4.28 -2.76 -5.05
C LEU A 71 3.44 -3.09 -3.83
N THR A 72 2.60 -4.11 -3.93
CA THR A 72 1.84 -4.63 -2.78
C THR A 72 2.35 -6.01 -2.43
N ILE A 73 2.51 -6.25 -1.13
CA ILE A 73 2.89 -7.54 -0.55
C ILE A 73 1.77 -7.94 0.41
N ILE A 74 1.32 -9.19 0.30
CA ILE A 74 0.30 -9.79 1.16
C ILE A 74 1.00 -10.67 2.19
N ILE A 75 0.75 -10.39 3.48
CA ILE A 75 1.37 -11.06 4.62
C ILE A 75 0.27 -11.57 5.53
N ASP A 76 0.23 -12.87 5.79
CA ASP A 76 -0.77 -13.49 6.67
C ASP A 76 -0.53 -13.23 8.17
N GLU A 77 -1.43 -13.78 9.00
CA GLU A 77 -1.35 -13.64 10.46
C GLU A 77 -0.12 -14.33 11.10
N GLU A 78 0.50 -15.28 10.40
CA GLU A 78 1.75 -15.94 10.82
C GLU A 78 3.00 -15.15 10.38
N GLY A 79 2.82 -14.06 9.64
CA GLY A 79 3.91 -13.24 9.10
C GLY A 79 4.52 -13.78 7.80
N ILE A 80 3.85 -14.71 7.13
CA ILE A 80 4.31 -15.33 5.89
C ILE A 80 3.83 -14.52 4.68
N ILE A 81 4.76 -14.20 3.77
CA ILE A 81 4.44 -13.59 2.48
C ILE A 81 3.70 -14.60 1.61
N ARG A 82 2.45 -14.30 1.27
CA ARG A 82 1.61 -15.16 0.41
C ARG A 82 1.72 -14.78 -1.06
N GLU A 83 1.69 -13.49 -1.36
CA GLU A 83 1.81 -12.97 -2.72
C GLU A 83 2.46 -11.59 -2.72
N TYR A 84 3.01 -11.21 -3.88
CA TYR A 84 3.39 -9.84 -4.19
C TYR A 84 3.06 -9.53 -5.64
N PHE A 85 2.74 -8.27 -5.93
CA PHE A 85 2.44 -7.82 -7.27
C PHE A 85 2.77 -6.34 -7.46
N PHE A 86 3.12 -6.01 -8.71
CA PHE A 86 3.42 -4.67 -9.15
C PHE A 86 2.24 -4.04 -9.88
N GLY A 87 2.24 -2.71 -9.90
CA GLY A 87 1.25 -1.91 -10.60
C GLY A 87 -0.06 -1.80 -9.84
N LYS A 88 -0.82 -0.77 -10.19
CA LYS A 88 -2.12 -0.48 -9.59
C LYS A 88 -3.07 -1.66 -9.76
N LYS A 89 -3.81 -1.96 -8.70
CA LYS A 89 -4.99 -2.83 -8.70
C LYS A 89 -6.21 -2.04 -8.25
N ASP A 90 -7.38 -2.63 -8.48
CA ASP A 90 -8.66 -2.06 -8.06
C ASP A 90 -9.21 -2.79 -6.82
N TYR A 91 -10.33 -2.27 -6.31
CA TYR A 91 -11.02 -2.84 -5.16
C TYR A 91 -11.34 -4.33 -5.31
N ASP A 92 -11.87 -4.74 -6.47
CA ASP A 92 -12.32 -6.13 -6.67
C ASP A 92 -11.14 -7.10 -6.66
N PHE A 93 -9.99 -6.71 -7.23
CA PHE A 93 -8.77 -7.48 -7.12
C PHE A 93 -8.33 -7.66 -5.67
N PHE A 94 -8.25 -6.57 -4.89
CA PHE A 94 -7.87 -6.67 -3.48
C PHE A 94 -8.86 -7.49 -2.66
N LYS A 95 -10.16 -7.31 -2.89
CA LYS A 95 -11.21 -8.12 -2.28
C LYS A 95 -10.99 -9.60 -2.53
N SER A 96 -10.66 -10.00 -3.76
CA SER A 96 -10.38 -11.40 -4.09
C SER A 96 -9.20 -11.98 -3.32
N LEU A 97 -8.20 -11.16 -2.99
CA LEU A 97 -7.07 -11.58 -2.16
C LEU A 97 -7.46 -11.73 -0.70
N VAL A 98 -8.26 -10.81 -0.17
CA VAL A 98 -8.79 -10.95 1.20
C VAL A 98 -9.59 -12.24 1.31
N GLU A 99 -10.56 -12.48 0.43
CA GLU A 99 -11.39 -13.69 0.45
C GLU A 99 -10.58 -14.99 0.26
N LYS A 100 -9.44 -14.93 -0.43
CA LYS A 100 -8.56 -16.08 -0.63
C LYS A 100 -7.76 -16.43 0.62
N TYR A 101 -7.39 -15.45 1.44
CA TYR A 101 -6.45 -15.61 2.55
C TYR A 101 -7.04 -15.38 3.95
N TYR A 102 -8.23 -14.77 4.09
CA TYR A 102 -8.87 -14.40 5.37
C TYR A 102 -10.41 -14.43 5.33
#